data_AF-A0A2E5LXC2-F1
#
_entry.id   AF-A0A2E5LXC2-F1
#
_cell.length_a   1.000
_cell.length_b   1.000
_cell.length_c   1.000
_cell.angle_alpha   90.00
_cell.angle_beta   90.00
_cell.angle_gamma   90.00
#
_symmetry.space_group_name_H-M   'P 1'
#
loop_
_entity.id
_entity.type
_entity.pdbx_description
1 polymer ?
#
loop_
_entity_poly.entity_id
_entity_poly.type
_entity_poly.pdbx_seq_one_letter_code
_entity_poly.pdbx_strand_id
1 'polypeptide(L)'
;MVHSSARAGGVVDADTFRPPRALGVIVGGAFSLWAAFIALVAGVIAGGGSIEFTTYLGWVVVALFGSLALLFGWWTVGIARLAYRIDDEVLRISWCGNEIIVPVVDIQRVVPGRTVGEESVTGLNWWGCHIGRGVVSSLGATLFFATHNRPDENVFVVTEGRSYGLTVADQVAFAEACSRRLIVGFEPGESQRIEPRGLNLLPLWRDGNAWLVVSFVLVGLGVLGGYLYSQYPSLPTLVQIEFPSDTGIVRIGDRSELLRIGAVGGGIVAINLLLGFVLHGIERAASLWLAASAALLQIVLLSAAIIAFEGA
;
A
#
# COMPACT_ATOMS: atom_id res chain seq x y z
N MET A 1 37.07 48.57 -2.38
CA MET A 1 37.46 47.24 -1.86
C MET A 1 36.44 46.85 -0.80
N VAL A 2 35.44 46.06 -1.19
CA VAL A 2 34.40 45.55 -0.30
C VAL A 2 34.84 44.17 0.14
N HIS A 3 35.06 43.97 1.45
CA HIS A 3 35.41 42.68 2.00
C HIS A 3 34.23 41.72 1.85
N SER A 4 34.34 40.79 0.90
CA SER A 4 33.58 39.55 0.88
C SER A 4 34.07 38.70 2.05
N SER A 5 33.31 38.73 3.15
CA SER A 5 33.47 37.74 4.22
C SER A 5 32.81 36.44 3.74
N ALA A 6 33.62 35.54 3.18
CA ALA A 6 33.27 34.14 3.04
C ALA A 6 32.94 33.59 4.43
N ARG A 7 31.65 33.50 4.76
CA ARG A 7 31.19 32.70 5.89
C ARG A 7 31.49 31.24 5.55
N ALA A 8 32.46 30.69 6.27
CA ALA A 8 32.65 29.26 6.33
C ALA A 8 31.34 28.63 6.80
N GLY A 9 30.65 27.95 5.89
CA GLY A 9 29.54 27.06 6.22
C GLY A 9 30.11 25.92 7.05
N GLY A 10 30.06 26.07 8.37
CA GLY A 10 30.20 24.93 9.26
C GLY A 10 29.05 24.00 8.95
N VAL A 11 29.34 22.87 8.31
CA VAL A 11 28.39 21.78 8.14
C VAL A 11 27.95 21.38 9.54
N VAL A 12 26.75 21.78 9.95
CA VAL A 12 26.18 21.32 11.21
C VAL A 12 25.75 19.88 10.94
N ASP A 13 26.34 18.92 11.64
CA ASP A 13 25.97 17.51 11.48
C ASP A 13 24.45 17.35 11.60
N ALA A 14 23.87 16.60 10.66
CA ALA A 14 22.42 16.40 10.60
C ALA A 14 21.94 15.64 11.85
N ASP A 15 21.08 16.28 12.64
CA ASP A 15 20.53 15.68 13.85
C ASP A 15 19.43 14.68 13.45
N THR A 16 19.67 13.39 13.68
CA THR A 16 18.69 12.32 13.38
C THR A 16 17.96 11.89 14.65
N PHE A 17 16.66 12.14 14.70
CA PHE A 17 15.77 11.71 15.76
C PHE A 17 14.95 10.49 15.32
N ARG A 18 14.88 9.46 16.18
CA ARG A 18 14.10 8.25 15.92
C ARG A 18 13.04 8.07 17.00
N PRO A 19 11.77 7.83 16.64
CA PRO A 19 10.73 7.55 17.61
C PRO A 19 10.92 6.16 18.24
N PRO A 20 10.37 5.94 19.45
CA PRO A 20 10.22 4.60 20.01
C PRO A 20 9.31 3.77 19.09
N ARG A 21 9.89 2.74 18.47
CA ARG A 21 9.25 1.92 17.41
C ARG A 21 8.99 0.47 17.82
N ALA A 22 9.45 0.06 19.00
CA ALA A 22 9.49 -1.35 19.41
C ALA A 22 8.09 -1.98 19.40
N LEU A 23 7.10 -1.31 20.01
CA LEU A 23 5.74 -1.83 20.09
C LEU A 23 5.11 -1.99 18.71
N GLY A 24 5.14 -0.94 17.88
CA GLY A 24 4.56 -0.98 16.53
C GLY A 24 5.22 -2.03 15.63
N VAL A 25 6.54 -2.19 15.73
CA VAL A 25 7.28 -3.21 14.96
C VAL A 25 6.98 -4.63 15.45
N ILE A 26 6.90 -4.85 16.76
CA ILE A 26 6.56 -6.17 17.33
C ILE A 26 5.14 -6.57 16.97
N VAL A 27 4.17 -5.68 17.18
CA VAL A 27 2.76 -5.96 16.89
C VAL A 27 2.55 -6.17 15.38
N GLY A 28 3.04 -5.25 14.55
CA GLY A 28 2.91 -5.38 13.09
C GLY A 28 3.61 -6.63 12.55
N GLY A 29 4.81 -6.93 13.06
CA GLY A 29 5.55 -8.16 12.72
C GLY A 29 4.81 -9.43 13.13
N ALA A 30 4.22 -9.46 14.34
CA ALA A 30 3.44 -10.60 14.82
C ALA A 30 2.21 -10.86 13.93
N PHE A 31 1.46 -9.82 13.55
CA PHE A 31 0.32 -9.97 12.64
C PHE A 31 0.74 -10.39 11.22
N SER A 32 1.85 -9.86 10.71
CA SER A 32 2.41 -10.27 9.42
C SER A 32 2.79 -11.75 9.43
N LEU A 33 3.49 -12.22 10.47
CA LEU A 33 3.87 -13.63 10.64
C LEU A 33 2.67 -14.54 10.83
N TRP A 34 1.67 -14.12 11.63
CA TRP A 34 0.46 -14.89 11.85
C TRP A 34 -0.35 -15.06 10.56
N ALA A 35 -0.51 -13.97 9.78
CA ALA A 35 -1.17 -14.04 8.49
C ALA A 35 -0.39 -14.90 7.48
N ALA A 36 0.94 -14.78 7.45
CA ALA A 36 1.79 -15.63 6.61
C ALA A 36 1.69 -17.12 7.00
N PHE A 37 1.60 -17.42 8.29
CA PHE A 37 1.42 -18.78 8.78
C PHE A 37 0.07 -19.37 8.35
N ILE A 38 -1.03 -18.62 8.49
CA ILE A 38 -2.34 -19.07 8.00
C ILE A 38 -2.32 -19.31 6.50
N ALA A 39 -1.74 -18.39 5.72
CA ALA A 39 -1.60 -18.55 4.28
C ALA A 39 -0.78 -19.81 3.92
N LEU A 40 0.32 -20.07 4.65
CA LEU A 40 1.14 -21.25 4.43
C LEU A 40 0.36 -22.54 4.73
N VAL A 41 -0.32 -22.61 5.87
CA VAL A 41 -1.11 -23.79 6.26
C VAL A 41 -2.24 -24.04 5.26
N ALA A 42 -2.97 -22.99 4.86
CA ALA A 42 -4.02 -23.09 3.85
C ALA A 42 -3.45 -23.56 2.50
N GLY A 43 -2.27 -23.09 2.11
CA GLY A 43 -1.61 -23.49 0.87
C GLY A 43 -1.15 -24.95 0.86
N VAL A 44 -0.64 -25.44 1.98
CA VAL A 44 -0.28 -26.87 2.14
C VAL A 44 -1.52 -27.75 2.06
N ILE A 45 -2.62 -27.38 2.71
CA ILE A 45 -3.88 -28.12 2.66
C ILE A 45 -4.47 -28.10 1.25
N ALA A 46 -4.56 -26.93 0.62
CA ALA A 46 -5.11 -26.77 -0.72
C ALA A 46 -4.26 -27.48 -1.79
N GLY A 47 -2.94 -27.47 -1.65
CA GLY A 47 -2.01 -28.14 -2.58
C GLY A 47 -2.08 -29.66 -2.55
N GLY A 48 -2.55 -30.27 -1.45
CA GLY A 48 -2.76 -31.71 -1.33
C GLY A 48 -4.19 -32.18 -1.59
N GLY A 49 -5.13 -31.25 -1.79
CA GLY A 49 -6.54 -31.54 -1.97
C GLY A 49 -6.92 -31.99 -3.38
N SER A 50 -8.08 -32.65 -3.49
CA SER A 50 -8.76 -32.88 -4.78
C SER A 50 -9.24 -31.55 -5.38
N ILE A 51 -9.52 -31.53 -6.69
CA ILE A 51 -10.06 -30.36 -7.38
C ILE A 51 -11.54 -30.21 -7.01
N GLU A 52 -11.77 -29.51 -5.90
CA GLU A 52 -13.08 -29.27 -5.29
C GLU A 52 -13.21 -27.81 -4.84
N PHE A 53 -14.44 -27.37 -4.61
CA PHE A 53 -14.72 -26.02 -4.11
C PHE A 53 -14.00 -25.69 -2.79
N THR A 54 -13.79 -26.68 -1.93
CA THR A 54 -13.02 -26.55 -0.68
C THR A 54 -11.56 -26.16 -0.94
N THR A 55 -10.93 -26.77 -1.95
CA THR A 55 -9.57 -26.44 -2.40
C THR A 55 -9.50 -25.03 -2.97
N TYR A 56 -10.50 -24.62 -3.75
CA TYR A 56 -10.60 -23.23 -4.23
C TYR A 56 -10.69 -22.24 -3.07
N LEU A 57 -11.53 -22.50 -2.07
CA LEU A 57 -11.63 -21.65 -0.89
C LEU A 57 -10.29 -21.58 -0.13
N GLY A 58 -9.56 -22.70 -0.07
CA GLY A 58 -8.19 -22.74 0.44
C GLY A 58 -7.27 -21.74 -0.28
N TRP A 59 -7.27 -21.72 -1.61
CA TRP A 59 -6.50 -20.75 -2.40
C TRP A 59 -6.96 -19.30 -2.21
N VAL A 60 -8.26 -19.05 -2.02
CA VAL A 60 -8.79 -17.72 -1.66
C VAL A 60 -8.25 -17.28 -0.30
N VAL A 61 -8.22 -18.18 0.69
CA VAL A 61 -7.63 -17.92 2.02
C VAL A 61 -6.13 -17.62 1.89
N VAL A 62 -5.39 -18.38 1.07
CA VAL A 62 -3.97 -18.11 0.78
C VAL A 62 -3.79 -16.70 0.21
N ALA A 63 -4.57 -16.33 -0.81
CA ALA A 63 -4.47 -15.03 -1.46
C ALA A 63 -4.80 -13.89 -0.48
N LEU A 64 -5.86 -14.03 0.31
CA LEU A 64 -6.31 -13.03 1.28
C LEU A 64 -5.27 -12.83 2.40
N PHE A 65 -4.89 -13.92 3.08
CA PHE A 65 -3.95 -13.83 4.21
C PHE A 65 -2.52 -13.54 3.75
N GLY A 66 -2.12 -14.01 2.56
CA GLY A 66 -0.85 -13.63 1.96
C GLY A 66 -0.78 -12.13 1.65
N SER A 67 -1.86 -11.56 1.09
CA SER A 67 -1.96 -10.11 0.85
C SER A 67 -1.93 -9.32 2.15
N LEU A 68 -2.63 -9.81 3.19
CA LEU A 68 -2.65 -9.19 4.51
C LEU A 68 -1.27 -9.25 5.20
N ALA A 69 -0.55 -10.37 5.05
CA ALA A 69 0.82 -10.52 5.54
C ALA A 69 1.77 -9.50 4.90
N LEU A 70 1.67 -9.32 3.58
CA LEU A 70 2.43 -8.32 2.83
C LEU A 70 2.06 -6.89 3.27
N LEU A 71 0.77 -6.60 3.46
CA LEU A 71 0.30 -5.29 3.92
C LEU A 71 0.85 -4.95 5.31
N PHE A 72 0.71 -5.86 6.28
CA PHE A 72 1.25 -5.65 7.62
C PHE A 72 2.78 -5.61 7.63
N GLY A 73 3.44 -6.42 6.79
CA GLY A 73 4.89 -6.37 6.62
C GLY A 73 5.34 -5.02 6.07
N TRP A 74 4.64 -4.49 5.07
CA TRP A 74 4.89 -3.18 4.50
C TRP A 74 4.74 -2.06 5.53
N TRP A 75 3.65 -2.07 6.32
CA TRP A 75 3.47 -1.11 7.41
C TRP A 75 4.54 -1.23 8.51
N THR A 76 4.92 -2.46 8.86
CA THR A 76 5.98 -2.73 9.83
C THR A 76 7.31 -2.14 9.37
N VAL A 77 7.66 -2.33 8.09
CA VAL A 77 8.84 -1.69 7.49
C VAL A 77 8.71 -0.18 7.47
N GLY A 78 7.51 0.35 7.21
CA GLY A 78 7.21 1.78 7.27
C GLY A 78 7.47 2.40 8.65
N ILE A 79 7.01 1.73 9.72
CA ILE A 79 7.26 2.13 11.11
C ILE A 79 8.74 1.97 11.45
N ALA A 80 9.38 0.88 11.03
CA ALA A 80 10.79 0.63 11.28
C ALA A 80 11.70 1.69 10.64
N ARG A 81 11.28 2.26 9.51
CA ARG A 81 12.01 3.32 8.78
C ARG A 81 11.61 4.74 9.17
N LEU A 82 10.65 4.92 10.07
CA LEU A 82 10.23 6.23 10.53
C LEU A 82 11.41 6.95 11.20
N ALA A 83 11.82 8.07 10.63
CA ALA A 83 12.90 8.89 11.16
C ALA A 83 12.68 10.36 10.80
N TYR A 84 13.10 11.23 11.71
CA TYR A 84 13.09 12.68 11.53
C TYR A 84 14.54 13.13 11.44
N ARG A 85 14.90 13.84 10.38
CA ARG A 85 16.24 14.42 10.20
C ARG A 85 16.11 15.91 10.08
N ILE A 86 16.87 16.64 10.89
CA ILE A 86 16.97 18.09 10.77
C ILE A 86 18.32 18.37 10.11
N ASP A 87 18.26 18.75 8.83
CA ASP A 87 19.41 19.27 8.08
C ASP A 87 19.51 20.80 8.31
N ASP A 88 20.43 21.49 7.63
CA ASP A 88 20.65 22.93 7.81
C ASP A 88 19.40 23.77 7.47
N GLU A 89 18.73 23.46 6.37
CA GLU A 89 17.61 24.26 5.83
C GLU A 89 16.26 23.56 5.92
N VAL A 90 16.24 22.24 6.15
CA VAL A 90 15.04 21.42 6.02
C VAL A 90 14.89 20.38 7.13
N LEU A 91 13.67 20.24 7.61
CA LEU A 91 13.21 19.10 8.40
C LEU A 91 12.65 18.03 7.44
N ARG A 92 13.32 16.88 7.38
CA ARG A 92 12.92 15.72 6.59
C ARG A 92 12.21 14.71 7.49
N ILE A 93 10.95 14.42 7.18
CA ILE A 93 10.17 13.37 7.82
C ILE A 93 10.11 12.19 6.85
N SER A 94 10.77 11.08 7.19
CA SER A 94 10.79 9.88 6.36
C SER A 94 9.76 8.86 6.86
N TRP A 95 8.79 8.49 6.03
CA TRP A 95 7.75 7.51 6.38
C TRP A 95 7.35 6.63 5.20
N CYS A 96 7.43 5.31 5.36
CA CYS A 96 6.89 4.31 4.42
C CYS A 96 7.28 4.53 2.95
N GLY A 97 8.49 5.03 2.68
CA GLY A 97 8.91 5.39 1.31
C GLY A 97 8.40 6.74 0.83
N ASN A 98 7.97 7.65 1.70
CA ASN A 98 7.77 9.06 1.39
C ASN A 98 8.74 9.88 2.24
N GLU A 99 9.21 10.99 1.69
CA GLU A 99 9.92 12.02 2.45
C GLU A 99 9.11 13.31 2.37
N ILE A 100 8.80 13.87 3.53
CA ILE A 100 8.16 15.18 3.63
C ILE A 100 9.24 16.17 4.00
N ILE A 101 9.44 17.15 3.14
CA ILE A 101 10.44 18.20 3.28
C ILE A 101 9.70 19.43 3.80
N VAL A 102 10.05 19.86 5.01
CA VAL A 102 9.52 21.04 5.67
C VAL A 102 10.66 22.05 5.84
N PRO A 103 10.64 23.18 5.12
CA PRO A 103 11.65 24.22 5.28
C PRO A 103 11.68 24.72 6.73
N VAL A 104 12.87 24.87 7.31
CA VAL A 104 13.03 25.36 8.69
C VAL A 104 12.53 26.80 8.82
N VAL A 105 12.66 27.60 7.76
CA VAL A 105 12.14 28.99 7.71
C VAL A 105 10.61 29.06 7.85
N ASP A 106 9.89 28.02 7.43
CA ASP A 106 8.43 27.95 7.55
C ASP A 106 7.98 27.57 8.97
N ILE A 107 8.90 27.09 9.81
CA ILE A 107 8.60 26.67 11.19
C ILE A 107 8.44 27.92 12.06
N GLN A 108 7.20 28.26 12.39
CA GLN A 108 6.88 29.41 13.23
C GLN A 108 7.19 29.14 14.71
N ARG A 109 6.87 27.92 15.17
CA ARG A 109 7.07 27.49 16.55
C ARG A 109 7.00 25.97 16.68
N VAL A 110 7.66 25.48 17.72
CA VAL A 110 7.59 24.09 18.17
C VAL A 110 6.85 24.06 19.50
N VAL A 111 5.76 23.30 19.58
CA VAL A 111 4.85 23.28 20.73
C VAL A 111 4.80 21.86 21.32
N PRO A 112 5.06 21.68 22.63
CA PRO A 112 4.95 20.36 23.25
C PRO A 112 3.46 19.96 23.37
N GLY A 113 3.14 18.71 23.05
CA GLY A 113 1.76 18.23 22.96
C GLY A 113 0.96 18.32 24.25
N ARG A 114 1.62 18.33 25.42
CA ARG A 114 0.98 18.61 26.73
C ARG A 114 0.23 19.95 26.81
N THR A 115 0.53 20.89 25.90
CA THR A 115 -0.11 22.22 25.84
C THR A 115 -1.24 22.28 24.82
N VAL A 116 -1.46 21.18 24.09
CA VAL A 116 -2.40 21.05 22.99
C VAL A 116 -3.57 20.18 23.47
N GLY A 117 -4.81 20.62 23.20
CA GLY A 117 -6.03 19.90 23.62
C GLY A 117 -6.25 18.59 22.86
N GLU A 118 -7.41 17.96 23.09
CA GLU A 118 -7.74 16.65 22.51
C GLU A 118 -7.53 16.56 20.99
N GLU A 119 -6.94 15.44 20.58
CA GLU A 119 -6.51 15.18 19.21
C GLU A 119 -7.50 14.21 18.54
N SER A 120 -8.08 14.61 17.41
CA SER A 120 -8.85 13.69 16.55
C SER A 120 -7.99 13.29 15.35
N VAL A 121 -7.51 12.05 15.35
CA VAL A 121 -6.66 11.51 14.26
C VAL A 121 -7.51 10.66 13.34
N THR A 122 -7.68 11.11 12.09
CA THR A 122 -8.29 10.34 11.01
C THR A 122 -7.19 9.73 10.14
N GLY A 123 -7.05 8.42 10.18
CA GLY A 123 -6.02 7.71 9.41
C GLY A 123 -5.71 6.34 9.97
N LEU A 124 -4.48 5.89 9.78
CA LEU A 124 -3.97 4.66 10.37
C LEU A 124 -3.72 4.91 11.86
N ASN A 125 -4.71 4.55 12.68
CA ASN A 125 -4.62 4.59 14.13
C ASN A 125 -4.55 3.14 14.63
N TRP A 126 -3.32 2.67 14.84
CA TRP A 126 -3.01 1.29 15.21
C TRP A 126 -2.02 1.30 16.38
N TRP A 127 -1.97 0.21 17.17
CA TRP A 127 -1.04 0.07 18.29
C TRP A 127 0.42 0.32 17.88
N GLY A 128 0.97 1.47 18.28
CA GLY A 128 2.33 1.88 17.97
C GLY A 128 2.50 2.65 16.65
N CYS A 129 1.40 3.07 16.00
CA CYS A 129 1.42 3.82 14.75
C CYS A 129 0.16 4.71 14.62
N HIS A 130 0.35 6.01 14.68
CA HIS A 130 -0.69 7.03 14.55
C HIS A 130 -0.30 7.96 13.40
N ILE A 131 -0.75 7.60 12.19
CA ILE A 131 -0.37 8.30 10.96
C ILE A 131 -1.61 8.67 10.19
N GLY A 132 -1.77 9.97 9.95
CA GLY A 132 -3.00 10.45 9.34
C GLY A 132 -3.13 11.96 9.33
N ARG A 133 -4.35 12.39 9.03
CA ARG A 133 -4.75 13.79 9.08
C ARG A 133 -5.68 13.97 10.26
N GLY A 134 -5.48 15.02 11.02
CA GLY A 134 -6.38 15.38 12.10
C GLY A 134 -6.56 16.88 12.17
N VAL A 135 -7.52 17.29 12.99
CA VAL A 135 -7.69 18.69 13.33
C VAL A 135 -7.46 18.82 14.82
N VAL A 136 -6.56 19.73 15.16
CA VAL A 136 -6.24 20.10 16.52
C VAL A 136 -6.85 21.46 16.79
N SER A 137 -7.65 21.58 17.84
CA SER A 137 -8.45 22.78 18.13
C SER A 137 -7.63 24.08 18.21
N SER A 138 -6.36 24.00 18.65
CA SER A 138 -5.46 25.15 18.77
C SER A 138 -4.49 25.35 17.59
N LEU A 139 -4.31 24.35 16.72
CA LEU A 139 -3.27 24.32 15.68
C LEU A 139 -3.81 24.09 14.26
N GLY A 140 -5.10 23.82 14.11
CA GLY A 140 -5.76 23.58 12.82
C GLY A 140 -5.41 22.22 12.21
N ALA A 141 -5.34 22.19 10.87
CA ALA A 141 -5.09 20.97 10.11
C ALA A 141 -3.68 20.42 10.38
N THR A 142 -3.63 19.21 10.93
CA THR A 142 -2.40 18.58 11.43
C THR A 142 -2.16 17.24 10.76
N LEU A 143 -0.93 17.00 10.31
CA LEU A 143 -0.46 15.70 9.86
C LEU A 143 0.25 14.98 11.01
N PHE A 144 -0.23 13.81 11.37
CA PHE A 144 0.34 13.01 12.45
C PHE A 144 1.32 12.00 11.86
N PHE A 145 2.52 11.97 12.42
CA PHE A 145 3.57 10.96 12.21
C PHE A 145 4.08 10.52 13.57
N ALA A 146 3.18 9.93 14.36
CA ALA A 146 3.42 9.58 15.75
C ALA A 146 3.43 8.07 15.95
N THR A 147 4.22 7.57 16.90
CA THR A 147 4.18 6.16 17.34
C THR A 147 3.38 6.00 18.63
N HIS A 148 3.20 7.06 19.40
CA HIS A 148 2.34 7.08 20.58
C HIS A 148 1.25 8.14 20.48
N ASN A 149 0.10 7.85 21.09
CA ASN A 149 -1.05 8.74 21.17
C ASN A 149 -1.08 9.57 22.47
N ARG A 150 0.01 9.55 23.25
CA ARG A 150 0.06 10.31 24.50
C ARG A 150 0.57 11.74 24.21
N PRO A 151 -0.17 12.80 24.59
CA PRO A 151 0.22 14.18 24.27
C PRO A 151 1.56 14.61 24.87
N ASP A 152 2.00 13.97 25.96
CA ASP A 152 3.27 14.21 26.63
C ASP A 152 4.49 13.72 25.86
N GLU A 153 4.33 12.82 24.88
CA GLU A 153 5.41 12.32 24.03
C GLU A 153 5.43 12.95 22.63
N ASN A 154 4.39 13.72 22.29
CA ASN A 154 4.23 14.34 20.99
C ASN A 154 4.72 15.79 20.97
N VAL A 155 5.33 16.17 19.86
CA VAL A 155 5.79 17.53 19.57
C VAL A 155 5.11 18.01 18.29
N PHE A 156 4.55 19.20 18.34
CA PHE A 156 3.90 19.83 17.21
C PHE A 156 4.80 20.86 16.56
N VAL A 157 5.13 20.66 15.30
CA VAL A 157 5.82 21.63 14.46
C VAL A 157 4.77 22.43 13.68
N VAL A 158 4.66 23.72 13.98
CA VAL A 158 3.65 24.60 13.37
C VAL A 158 4.29 25.37 12.23
N THR A 159 3.73 25.23 11.03
CA THR A 159 4.09 26.03 9.86
C THR A 159 2.94 26.93 9.43
N GLU A 160 3.17 27.83 8.48
CA GLU A 160 2.14 28.74 7.96
C GLU A 160 0.94 27.99 7.35
N GLY A 161 1.19 26.87 6.66
CA GLY A 161 0.13 26.10 6.00
C GLY A 161 -0.46 24.96 6.82
N ARG A 162 0.37 24.21 7.57
CA ARG A 162 -0.02 22.98 8.27
C ARG A 162 0.78 22.75 9.54
N SER A 163 0.21 21.98 10.46
CA SER A 163 0.92 21.51 11.65
C SER A 163 1.35 20.05 11.48
N TYR A 164 2.44 19.65 12.12
CA TYR A 164 2.92 18.26 12.12
C TYR A 164 3.07 17.74 13.54
N GLY A 165 2.37 16.66 13.88
CA GLY A 165 2.53 15.97 15.16
C GLY A 165 3.55 14.85 15.04
N LEU A 166 4.66 14.94 15.78
CA LEU A 166 5.78 14.00 15.74
C LEU A 166 6.00 13.40 17.14
N THR A 167 6.20 12.09 17.25
CA THR A 167 6.64 11.49 18.53
C THR A 167 8.16 11.54 18.59
N VAL A 168 8.73 12.27 19.56
CA VAL A 168 10.18 12.40 19.70
C VAL A 168 10.57 12.03 21.12
N ALA A 169 11.60 11.18 21.27
CA ALA A 169 12.06 10.71 22.58
C ALA A 169 12.59 11.84 23.46
N ASP A 170 13.30 12.82 22.86
CA ASP A 170 13.77 14.02 23.53
C ASP A 170 13.21 15.27 22.86
N GLN A 171 12.15 15.81 23.45
CA GLN A 171 11.46 17.00 22.93
C GLN A 171 12.29 18.27 23.06
N VAL A 172 13.13 18.35 24.10
CA VAL A 172 13.95 19.53 24.39
C VAL A 172 15.08 19.61 23.38
N ALA A 173 15.81 18.52 23.17
CA ALA A 173 16.88 18.46 22.17
C ALA A 173 16.35 18.74 20.76
N PHE A 174 15.15 18.27 20.42
CA PHE A 174 14.51 18.56 19.14
C PHE A 174 14.14 20.03 18.98
N ALA A 175 13.51 20.63 20.01
CA ALA A 175 13.17 22.05 19.99
C ALA A 175 14.42 22.93 19.90
N GLU A 176 15.48 22.62 20.66
CA GLU A 176 16.76 23.31 20.58
C GLU A 176 17.39 23.19 19.19
N ALA A 177 17.37 21.99 18.59
CA ALA A 177 17.89 21.76 17.24
C ALA A 177 17.17 22.61 16.18
N CYS A 178 15.84 22.79 16.31
CA CYS A 178 15.06 23.70 15.46
C CYS A 178 15.39 25.17 15.74
N SER A 179 15.40 25.59 17.01
CA SER A 179 15.68 26.98 17.42
C SER A 179 17.08 27.44 17.02
N ARG A 180 18.10 26.58 17.13
CA ARG A 180 19.46 26.88 16.68
C ARG A 180 19.52 27.25 15.20
N ARG A 181 18.75 26.56 14.36
CA ARG A 181 18.74 26.76 12.90
C ARG A 181 17.88 27.95 12.47
N LEU A 182 16.80 28.25 13.20
CA LEU A 182 16.01 29.47 13.00
C LEU A 182 16.83 30.76 13.19
N ILE A 183 17.78 30.77 14.13
CA ILE A 183 18.65 31.93 14.41
C ILE A 183 19.62 32.23 13.26
N VAL A 184 20.01 31.21 12.48
CA VAL A 184 21.01 31.35 11.41
C VAL A 184 20.47 32.14 10.22
N GLY A 185 19.13 32.17 10.02
CA GLY A 185 18.46 32.96 9.00
C GLY A 185 18.82 32.50 7.58
N PHE A 186 18.00 31.61 7.02
CA PHE A 186 18.18 31.09 5.66
C PHE A 186 17.30 31.85 4.66
N GLU A 187 17.76 31.95 3.40
CA GLU A 187 16.92 32.50 2.34
C GLU A 187 15.73 31.57 2.03
N PRO A 188 14.53 32.11 1.77
CA PRO A 188 13.36 31.31 1.44
C PRO A 188 13.53 30.65 0.06
N GLY A 189 14.11 29.45 0.04
CA GLY A 189 14.52 28.76 -1.20
C GLY A 189 13.63 27.59 -1.62
N GLU A 190 12.92 26.94 -0.70
CA GLU A 190 12.21 25.70 -1.02
C GLU A 190 10.79 25.69 -0.44
N SER A 191 9.81 25.27 -1.23
CA SER A 191 8.42 25.15 -0.77
C SER A 191 8.17 23.77 -0.17
N GLN A 192 7.29 23.69 0.83
CA GLN A 192 6.84 22.43 1.43
C GLN A 192 6.47 21.39 0.35
N ARG A 193 7.16 20.24 0.35
CA ARG A 193 6.97 19.19 -0.66
C ARG A 193 6.88 17.80 -0.05
N ILE A 194 6.03 16.96 -0.63
CA ILE A 194 6.00 15.52 -0.38
C ILE A 194 6.68 14.84 -1.56
N GLU A 195 7.84 14.24 -1.31
CA GLU A 195 8.59 13.49 -2.30
C GLU A 195 8.37 11.99 -2.10
N PRO A 196 7.64 11.33 -3.00
CA PRO A 196 7.58 9.87 -2.99
C PRO A 196 8.97 9.30 -3.27
N ARG A 197 9.30 8.18 -2.62
CA ARG A 197 10.54 7.42 -2.77
C ARG A 197 10.25 5.92 -2.91
N GLY A 198 11.10 5.22 -3.66
CA GLY A 198 10.98 3.77 -3.84
C GLY A 198 9.63 3.38 -4.47
N LEU A 199 8.92 2.43 -3.86
CA LEU A 199 7.66 1.90 -4.40
C LEU A 199 6.52 2.93 -4.45
N ASN A 200 6.55 3.99 -3.64
CA ASN A 200 5.53 5.02 -3.67
C ASN A 200 5.68 5.99 -4.85
N LEU A 201 6.77 5.89 -5.63
CA LEU A 201 6.92 6.59 -6.91
C LEU A 201 5.95 6.06 -7.97
N LEU A 202 5.47 4.81 -7.81
CA LEU A 202 4.62 4.18 -8.79
C LEU A 202 3.26 4.91 -8.86
N PRO A 203 2.87 5.47 -10.02
CA PRO A 203 1.67 6.31 -10.11
C PRO A 203 0.38 5.56 -9.79
N LEU A 204 0.40 4.22 -9.94
CA LEU A 204 -0.75 3.34 -9.68
C LEU A 204 -1.27 3.45 -8.24
N TRP A 205 -0.40 3.70 -7.25
CA TRP A 205 -0.82 3.85 -5.85
C TRP A 205 -1.68 5.10 -5.61
N ARG A 206 -1.64 6.08 -6.51
CA ARG A 206 -2.35 7.36 -6.38
C ARG A 206 -3.64 7.41 -7.19
N ASP A 207 -3.87 6.44 -8.06
CA ASP A 207 -5.05 6.39 -8.92
C ASP A 207 -6.12 5.43 -8.37
N GLY A 208 -7.10 5.99 -7.67
CA GLY A 208 -8.23 5.22 -7.13
C GLY A 208 -9.03 4.49 -8.22
N ASN A 209 -9.13 5.06 -9.42
CA ASN A 209 -9.86 4.42 -10.51
C ASN A 209 -9.13 3.17 -11.01
N ALA A 210 -7.79 3.21 -11.08
CA ALA A 210 -7.01 2.04 -11.46
C ALA A 210 -7.24 0.89 -10.47
N TRP A 211 -7.29 1.17 -9.17
CA TRP A 211 -7.62 0.16 -8.16
C TRP A 211 -9.03 -0.40 -8.29
N LEU A 212 -10.02 0.42 -8.65
CA LEU A 212 -11.38 -0.07 -8.91
C LEU A 212 -11.40 -1.06 -10.08
N VAL A 213 -10.75 -0.74 -11.20
CA VAL A 213 -10.72 -1.64 -12.37
C VAL A 213 -9.95 -2.92 -12.06
N VAL A 214 -8.78 -2.81 -11.42
CA VAL A 214 -8.00 -3.99 -10.98
C VAL A 214 -8.82 -4.87 -10.04
N SER A 215 -9.53 -4.28 -9.07
CA SER A 215 -10.39 -5.01 -8.15
C SER A 215 -11.50 -5.75 -8.89
N PHE A 216 -12.14 -5.10 -9.87
CA PHE A 216 -13.18 -5.72 -10.69
C PHE A 216 -12.66 -6.92 -11.49
N VAL A 217 -11.46 -6.80 -12.09
CA VAL A 217 -10.80 -7.89 -12.82
C VAL A 217 -10.50 -9.07 -11.89
N LEU A 218 -9.96 -8.80 -10.69
CA LEU A 218 -9.64 -9.84 -9.71
C LEU A 218 -10.89 -10.55 -9.17
N VAL A 219 -11.97 -9.79 -8.92
CA VAL A 219 -13.27 -10.37 -8.54
C VAL A 219 -13.81 -11.25 -9.66
N GLY A 220 -13.77 -10.79 -10.92
CA GLY A 220 -14.19 -11.59 -12.07
C GLY A 220 -13.41 -12.91 -12.20
N LEU A 221 -12.09 -12.87 -12.02
CA LEU A 221 -11.26 -14.06 -12.02
C LEU A 221 -11.61 -15.02 -10.86
N GLY A 222 -11.89 -14.47 -9.67
CA GLY A 222 -12.36 -15.25 -8.53
C GLY A 222 -13.71 -15.91 -8.78
N VAL A 223 -14.67 -15.18 -9.36
CA VAL A 223 -15.99 -15.74 -9.71
C VAL A 223 -15.84 -16.88 -10.72
N LEU A 224 -15.04 -16.69 -11.77
CA LEU A 224 -14.74 -17.73 -12.75
C LEU A 224 -14.12 -18.96 -12.07
N GLY A 225 -13.06 -18.77 -11.27
CA GLY A 225 -12.41 -19.87 -10.56
C GLY A 225 -13.35 -20.61 -9.61
N GLY A 226 -14.13 -19.90 -8.81
CA GLY A 226 -15.10 -20.50 -7.90
C GLY A 226 -16.20 -21.27 -8.62
N TYR A 227 -16.67 -20.77 -9.76
CA TYR A 227 -17.61 -21.49 -10.60
C TYR A 227 -17.01 -22.78 -11.15
N LEU A 228 -15.81 -22.72 -11.75
CA LEU A 228 -15.14 -23.91 -12.29
C LEU A 228 -14.92 -24.99 -11.22
N TYR A 229 -14.40 -24.62 -10.05
CA TYR A 229 -14.12 -25.57 -8.97
C TYR A 229 -15.37 -26.12 -8.27
N SER A 230 -16.51 -25.41 -8.34
CA SER A 230 -17.78 -25.92 -7.80
C SER A 230 -18.44 -26.94 -8.72
N GLN A 231 -18.32 -26.77 -10.04
CA GLN A 231 -18.90 -27.69 -11.03
C GLN A 231 -17.98 -28.86 -11.40
N TYR A 232 -16.68 -28.74 -11.20
CA TYR A 232 -15.70 -29.77 -11.58
C TYR A 232 -15.96 -31.17 -10.95
N PRO A 233 -16.33 -31.30 -9.66
CA PRO A 233 -16.56 -32.62 -9.05
C PRO A 233 -17.73 -33.39 -9.66
N SER A 234 -18.76 -32.69 -10.15
CA SER A 234 -19.95 -33.28 -10.77
C SER A 234 -19.73 -33.73 -12.21
N LEU A 235 -18.61 -33.37 -12.83
CA LEU A 235 -18.34 -33.74 -14.22
C LEU A 235 -17.93 -35.21 -14.38
N PRO A 236 -18.51 -35.92 -15.37
CA PRO A 236 -17.99 -37.20 -15.84
C PRO A 236 -16.52 -37.09 -16.27
N THR A 237 -15.78 -38.19 -16.20
CA THR A 237 -14.36 -38.23 -16.62
C THR A 237 -14.18 -37.88 -18.11
N LEU A 238 -15.19 -38.17 -18.94
CA LEU A 238 -15.22 -37.88 -20.36
C LEU A 238 -16.37 -36.92 -20.62
N VAL A 239 -16.05 -35.71 -21.10
CA VAL A 239 -17.04 -34.70 -21.46
C VAL A 239 -17.14 -34.64 -22.99
N GLN A 240 -18.36 -34.69 -23.50
CA GLN A 240 -18.62 -34.48 -24.93
C GLN A 240 -18.71 -32.97 -25.18
N ILE A 241 -17.75 -32.42 -25.89
CA ILE A 241 -17.77 -31.02 -26.29
C ILE A 241 -18.41 -30.97 -27.68
N GLU A 242 -19.68 -30.56 -27.70
CA GLU A 242 -20.43 -30.37 -28.94
C GLU A 242 -20.15 -28.97 -29.49
N PHE A 243 -19.42 -28.89 -30.60
CA PHE A 243 -19.21 -27.61 -31.28
C PHE A 243 -20.40 -27.31 -32.18
N PRO A 244 -20.94 -26.07 -32.17
CA PRO A 244 -22.00 -25.66 -33.10
C PRO A 244 -21.39 -25.49 -34.50
N SER A 245 -21.17 -26.60 -35.17
CA SER A 245 -20.93 -26.68 -36.61
C SER A 245 -21.56 -27.98 -37.10
N ASP A 246 -22.33 -27.92 -38.18
CA ASP A 246 -23.13 -29.00 -38.79
C ASP A 246 -22.36 -30.27 -39.22
N THR A 247 -21.12 -30.45 -38.76
CA THR A 247 -20.23 -31.55 -39.13
C THR A 247 -20.37 -32.79 -38.25
N GLY A 248 -21.12 -32.72 -37.14
CA GLY A 248 -21.40 -33.87 -36.26
C GLY A 248 -20.17 -34.45 -35.54
N ILE A 249 -19.05 -33.72 -35.51
CA ILE A 249 -17.82 -34.16 -34.85
C ILE A 249 -17.93 -33.81 -33.36
N VAL A 250 -18.40 -34.78 -32.57
CA VAL A 250 -18.37 -34.72 -31.11
C VAL A 250 -16.94 -34.98 -30.65
N ARG A 251 -16.26 -33.98 -30.10
CA ARG A 251 -14.94 -34.17 -29.49
C ARG A 251 -15.14 -34.66 -28.06
N ILE A 252 -14.64 -35.85 -27.76
CA ILE A 252 -14.59 -36.39 -26.40
C ILE A 252 -13.28 -35.93 -25.77
N GLY A 253 -13.36 -35.06 -24.76
CA GLY A 253 -12.23 -34.52 -24.01
C GLY A 253 -12.24 -34.99 -22.55
N ASP A 254 -11.09 -34.93 -21.89
CA ASP A 254 -11.00 -35.06 -20.44
C ASP A 254 -11.58 -33.80 -19.79
N ARG A 255 -12.33 -33.94 -18.68
CA ARG A 255 -12.85 -32.82 -17.89
C ARG A 255 -11.77 -31.82 -17.46
N SER A 256 -10.51 -32.26 -17.37
CA SER A 256 -9.36 -31.38 -17.10
C SER A 256 -9.16 -30.29 -18.18
N GLU A 257 -9.65 -30.49 -19.40
CA GLU A 257 -9.62 -29.46 -20.45
C GLU A 257 -10.45 -28.22 -20.07
N LEU A 258 -11.52 -28.36 -19.29
CA LEU A 258 -12.35 -27.22 -18.83
C LEU A 258 -11.59 -26.31 -17.85
N LEU A 259 -10.64 -26.86 -17.08
CA LEU A 259 -9.78 -26.07 -16.20
C LEU A 259 -8.81 -25.18 -16.99
N ARG A 260 -8.52 -25.53 -18.26
CA ARG A 260 -7.68 -24.69 -19.12
C ARG A 260 -8.33 -23.34 -19.40
N ILE A 261 -9.66 -23.26 -19.42
CA ILE A 261 -10.40 -21.99 -19.57
C ILE A 261 -10.02 -21.04 -18.41
N GLY A 262 -10.05 -21.55 -17.18
CA GLY A 262 -9.63 -20.80 -15.99
C GLY A 262 -8.15 -20.42 -16.04
N ALA A 263 -7.27 -21.35 -16.44
CA ALA A 263 -5.84 -21.09 -16.54
C ALA A 263 -5.50 -20.01 -17.60
N VAL A 264 -6.15 -20.06 -18.76
CA VAL A 264 -6.02 -19.03 -19.81
C VAL A 264 -6.55 -17.70 -19.33
N GLY A 265 -7.72 -17.68 -18.67
CA GLY A 265 -8.28 -16.47 -18.08
C GLY A 265 -7.34 -15.83 -17.05
N GLY A 266 -6.79 -16.63 -16.14
CA GLY A 266 -5.82 -16.18 -15.15
C GLY A 266 -4.52 -15.68 -15.77
N GLY A 267 -3.99 -16.39 -16.78
CA GLY A 267 -2.78 -15.99 -17.50
C GLY A 267 -2.94 -14.64 -18.21
N ILE A 268 -4.07 -14.42 -18.88
CA ILE A 268 -4.36 -13.16 -19.57
C ILE A 268 -4.53 -12.01 -18.57
N VAL A 269 -5.21 -12.25 -17.44
CA VAL A 269 -5.29 -11.26 -16.36
C VAL A 269 -3.91 -10.91 -15.82
N ALA A 270 -3.06 -11.90 -15.55
CA ALA A 270 -1.71 -11.67 -15.05
C ALA A 270 -0.87 -10.82 -16.03
N ILE A 271 -0.89 -11.16 -17.32
CA ILE A 271 -0.18 -10.41 -18.36
C ILE A 271 -0.71 -8.98 -18.47
N ASN A 272 -2.05 -8.80 -18.51
CA ASN A 272 -2.66 -7.48 -18.62
C ASN A 272 -2.39 -6.61 -17.39
N LEU A 273 -2.38 -7.18 -16.18
CA LEU A 273 -2.05 -6.43 -14.97
C LEU A 273 -0.57 -6.03 -14.96
N LEU A 274 0.34 -6.91 -15.38
CA LEU A 274 1.77 -6.60 -15.47
C LEU A 274 2.05 -5.51 -16.51
N LEU A 275 1.51 -5.65 -17.73
CA LEU A 275 1.64 -4.63 -18.77
C LEU A 275 0.94 -3.34 -18.39
N GLY A 276 -0.26 -3.43 -17.81
CA GLY A 276 -1.02 -2.30 -17.31
C GLY A 276 -0.26 -1.52 -16.24
N PHE A 277 0.46 -2.21 -15.36
CA PHE A 277 1.31 -1.60 -14.34
C PHE A 277 2.49 -0.84 -14.96
N VAL A 278 3.19 -1.44 -15.93
CA VAL A 278 4.32 -0.80 -16.63
C VAL A 278 3.85 0.42 -17.43
N LEU A 279 2.75 0.28 -18.18
CA LEU A 279 2.20 1.34 -19.02
C LEU A 279 1.54 2.46 -18.23
N HIS A 280 1.07 2.19 -17.01
CA HIS A 280 0.45 3.24 -16.18
C HIS A 280 1.39 4.42 -15.92
N GLY A 281 2.69 4.18 -15.86
CA GLY A 281 3.71 5.23 -15.72
C GLY A 281 3.94 6.06 -16.98
N ILE A 282 3.60 5.53 -18.15
CA ILE A 282 3.79 6.17 -19.45
C ILE A 282 2.48 6.84 -19.88
N GLU A 283 1.40 6.07 -19.93
CA GLU A 283 0.09 6.51 -20.37
C GLU A 283 -1.02 5.83 -19.54
N ARG A 284 -1.67 6.64 -18.68
CA ARG A 284 -2.77 6.20 -17.81
C ARG A 284 -3.92 5.55 -18.58
N ALA A 285 -4.27 6.10 -19.75
CA ALA A 285 -5.37 5.60 -20.57
C ALA A 285 -5.11 4.16 -21.03
N ALA A 286 -3.91 3.88 -21.56
CA ALA A 286 -3.54 2.54 -22.02
C ALA A 286 -3.65 1.48 -20.91
N SER A 287 -3.21 1.81 -19.70
CA SER A 287 -3.34 0.95 -18.51
C SER A 287 -4.81 0.61 -18.19
N LEU A 288 -5.69 1.62 -18.18
CA LEU A 288 -7.11 1.43 -17.90
C LEU A 288 -7.81 0.63 -19.00
N TRP A 289 -7.47 0.85 -20.28
CA TRP A 289 -8.01 0.07 -21.40
C TRP A 289 -7.58 -1.40 -21.35
N LEU A 290 -6.32 -1.69 -21.01
CA LEU A 290 -5.87 -3.06 -20.81
C LEU A 290 -6.63 -3.74 -19.67
N ALA A 291 -6.78 -3.08 -18.53
CA ALA A 291 -7.53 -3.63 -17.40
C ALA A 291 -9.02 -3.83 -17.75
N ALA A 292 -9.64 -2.89 -18.47
CA ALA A 292 -11.01 -3.02 -18.95
C ALA A 292 -11.18 -4.17 -19.96
N SER A 293 -10.21 -4.37 -20.86
CA SER A 293 -10.21 -5.49 -21.81
C SER A 293 -10.12 -6.85 -21.08
N ALA A 294 -9.32 -6.92 -20.02
CA ALA A 294 -9.22 -8.11 -19.17
C ALA A 294 -10.54 -8.39 -18.45
N ALA A 295 -11.21 -7.36 -17.93
CA ALA A 295 -12.53 -7.48 -17.30
C ALA A 295 -13.59 -8.01 -18.28
N LEU A 296 -13.66 -7.45 -19.49
CA LEU A 296 -14.57 -7.91 -20.52
C LEU A 296 -14.30 -9.38 -20.90
N LEU A 297 -13.02 -9.75 -21.02
CA LEU A 297 -12.64 -11.12 -21.31
C LEU A 297 -13.06 -12.09 -20.18
N GLN A 298 -12.98 -11.70 -18.90
CA GLN A 298 -13.47 -12.53 -17.81
C GLN A 298 -14.97 -12.81 -17.92
N ILE A 299 -15.76 -11.83 -18.36
CA ILE A 299 -17.20 -12.02 -18.61
C ILE A 299 -17.41 -13.05 -19.73
N VAL A 300 -16.69 -12.90 -20.85
CA VAL A 300 -16.76 -13.84 -21.98
C VAL A 300 -16.37 -15.25 -21.56
N LEU A 301 -15.27 -15.41 -20.81
CA LEU A 301 -14.81 -16.70 -20.34
C LEU A 301 -15.77 -17.33 -19.32
N LEU A 302 -16.41 -16.53 -18.47
CA LEU A 302 -17.45 -17.00 -17.56
C LEU A 302 -18.68 -17.47 -18.34
N SER A 303 -19.14 -16.71 -19.34
CA SER A 303 -20.24 -17.14 -20.20
C SER A 303 -19.89 -18.42 -20.97
N ALA A 304 -18.67 -18.52 -21.50
CA ALA A 304 -18.19 -19.73 -22.18
C ALA A 304 -18.14 -20.93 -21.22
N ALA A 305 -17.70 -20.72 -19.98
CA ALA A 305 -17.74 -21.76 -18.96
C ALA A 305 -19.18 -22.21 -18.71
N ILE A 306 -20.11 -21.28 -18.42
CA ILE A 306 -21.52 -21.61 -18.15
C ILE A 306 -22.13 -22.44 -19.28
N ILE A 307 -21.96 -21.99 -20.53
CA ILE A 307 -22.48 -22.70 -21.71
C ILE A 307 -21.86 -24.10 -21.83
N ALA A 308 -20.55 -24.22 -21.58
CA ALA A 308 -19.85 -25.50 -21.63
C ALA A 308 -20.33 -26.48 -20.56
N PHE A 309 -20.74 -25.99 -19.38
CA PHE A 309 -21.30 -26.83 -18.31
C PHE A 309 -22.78 -27.17 -18.51
N GLU A 310 -23.57 -26.29 -19.13
CA GLU A 310 -24.97 -26.59 -19.48
C GLU A 310 -25.10 -27.62 -20.60
N GLY A 311 -24.09 -27.72 -21.48
CA GLY A 311 -24.05 -28.69 -22.57
C GLY A 311 -23.34 -30.02 -22.26
N ALA A 312 -22.75 -30.18 -21.06
CA ALA A 312 -21.98 -31.36 -20.65
C ALA A 312 -22.82 -32.35 -19.83
#